data_AF-A0A1H5QNJ5-F1
#
_entry.id   AF-A0A1H5QNJ5-F1
#
_cell.length_a   1.000
_cell.length_b   1.000
_cell.length_c   1.000
_cell.angle_alpha   90.00
_cell.angle_beta   90.00
_cell.angle_gamma   90.00
#
_symmetry.space_group_name_H-M   'P 1'
#
loop_
_entity.id
_entity.type
_entity.pdbx_description
1 polymer ?
#
loop_
_entity_poly.entity_id
_entity_poly.type
_entity_poly.pdbx_seq_one_letter_code
_entity_poly.pdbx_strand_id
1 'polypeptide(L)'
;MSTTFDANGIKESAKKIGAIMDDMDAFTALKPNWPNAGHFELAQWLERIVDDRRNAIVAHAEHFKLALGEMQTALTQIATDFENADGDNAAKIKSSVDDLKTHVSDGITTMDKNTEAQQHNFTGDSKPNDGDGYNDNLTTNT
;
A
#
# COMPACT_ATOMS: atom_id res chain seq x y z
N MET A 1 16.05 32.49 -21.72
CA MET A 1 14.95 32.24 -20.79
C MET A 1 15.53 31.37 -19.69
N SER A 2 15.67 31.89 -18.47
CA SER A 2 16.20 31.10 -17.34
C SER A 2 15.01 30.47 -16.64
N THR A 3 14.92 29.15 -16.68
CA THR A 3 14.02 28.39 -15.81
C THR A 3 14.58 28.46 -14.40
N THR A 4 13.88 29.15 -13.50
CA THR A 4 14.23 29.19 -12.08
C THR A 4 13.89 27.83 -11.47
N PHE A 5 14.92 27.04 -11.17
CA PHE A 5 14.77 25.73 -10.55
C PHE A 5 15.02 25.83 -9.04
N ASP A 6 14.02 25.47 -8.22
CA ASP A 6 14.13 25.44 -6.76
C ASP A 6 14.28 24.00 -6.26
N ALA A 7 15.52 23.53 -6.26
CA ALA A 7 15.88 22.20 -5.78
C ALA A 7 15.50 21.99 -4.31
N ASN A 8 15.68 23.01 -3.49
CA ASN A 8 15.40 22.95 -2.05
C ASN A 8 13.90 22.84 -1.80
N GLY A 9 13.09 23.64 -2.48
CA GLY A 9 11.63 23.55 -2.40
C GLY A 9 11.10 22.18 -2.83
N ILE A 10 11.69 21.56 -3.85
CA ILE A 10 11.32 20.20 -4.27
C ILE A 10 11.71 19.16 -3.21
N LYS A 11 12.92 19.23 -2.65
CA LYS A 11 13.36 18.31 -1.58
C LYS A 11 12.52 18.45 -0.31
N GLU A 12 12.15 19.68 0.06
CA GLU A 12 11.26 19.92 1.20
C GLU A 12 9.85 19.36 0.95
N SER A 13 9.33 19.56 -0.26
CA SER A 13 8.03 19.00 -0.65
C SER A 13 8.05 17.47 -0.66
N ALA A 14 9.12 16.88 -1.16
CA ALA A 14 9.35 15.43 -1.14
C ALA A 14 9.30 14.86 0.27
N LYS A 15 10.01 15.50 1.23
CA LYS A 15 10.00 15.10 2.64
C LYS A 15 8.61 15.21 3.26
N LYS A 16 7.88 16.30 2.97
CA LYS A 16 6.51 16.48 3.46
C LYS A 16 5.58 15.41 2.94
N ILE A 17 5.72 15.01 1.67
CA ILE A 17 4.93 13.95 1.03
C ILE A 17 5.21 12.59 1.71
N GLY A 18 6.48 12.21 1.87
CA GLY A 18 6.82 10.93 2.50
C GLY A 18 6.39 10.84 3.97
N ALA A 19 6.34 11.98 4.68
CA ALA A 19 5.91 12.04 6.07
C ALA A 19 4.38 11.98 6.28
N ILE A 20 3.55 12.03 5.22
CA ILE A 20 2.08 12.07 5.34
C ILE A 20 1.55 10.84 6.11
N MET A 21 2.19 9.68 5.94
CA MET A 21 1.78 8.41 6.57
C MET A 21 2.81 7.94 7.62
N ASP A 22 3.52 8.86 8.27
CA ASP A 22 4.44 8.51 9.36
C ASP A 22 3.67 7.95 10.56
N ASP A 23 2.56 8.59 10.91
CA ASP A 23 1.61 8.10 11.89
C ASP A 23 0.71 7.01 11.27
N MET A 24 0.97 5.76 11.65
CA MET A 24 0.21 4.58 11.24
C MET A 24 -0.55 3.95 12.42
N ASP A 25 -0.67 4.65 13.55
CA ASP A 25 -1.15 4.05 14.80
C ASP A 25 -2.60 3.60 14.67
N ALA A 26 -3.45 4.38 14.00
CA ALA A 26 -4.84 4.03 13.74
C ALA A 26 -4.97 2.75 12.88
N PHE A 27 -4.12 2.58 11.86
CA PHE A 27 -4.13 1.39 11.01
C PHE A 27 -3.52 0.18 11.73
N THR A 28 -2.53 0.40 12.57
CA THR A 28 -1.93 -0.65 13.41
C THR A 28 -2.93 -1.15 14.46
N ALA A 29 -3.74 -0.26 15.04
CA ALA A 29 -4.82 -0.60 15.96
C ALA A 29 -5.94 -1.42 15.30
N LEU A 30 -6.03 -1.41 13.96
CA LEU A 30 -6.95 -2.24 13.20
C LEU A 30 -6.36 -3.63 12.86
N LYS A 31 -5.09 -3.93 13.13
CA LYS A 31 -4.52 -5.26 12.86
C LYS A 31 -4.99 -6.39 13.79
N PRO A 32 -5.21 -6.16 15.10
CA PRO A 32 -5.69 -7.22 15.99
C PRO A 32 -7.08 -7.74 15.60
N ASN A 33 -7.33 -9.01 15.91
CA ASN A 33 -8.65 -9.61 15.73
C ASN A 33 -9.70 -8.86 16.55
N TRP A 34 -10.83 -8.56 15.90
CA TRP A 34 -11.97 -7.85 16.47
C TRP A 34 -13.00 -8.86 17.03
N PRO A 35 -13.91 -8.42 17.93
CA PRO A 35 -14.58 -9.32 18.86
C PRO A 35 -15.52 -10.33 18.20
N ASN A 36 -15.59 -11.52 18.83
CA ASN A 36 -16.55 -12.58 18.54
C ASN A 36 -17.99 -12.05 18.73
N ALA A 37 -18.72 -11.91 17.63
CA ALA A 37 -20.13 -11.53 17.51
C ALA A 37 -21.09 -12.69 17.78
N GLY A 38 -20.57 -13.91 17.94
CA GLY A 38 -21.30 -15.12 18.29
C GLY A 38 -21.23 -16.20 17.20
N HIS A 39 -21.59 -17.44 17.56
CA HIS A 39 -21.45 -18.61 16.68
C HIS A 39 -22.66 -18.88 15.76
N PHE A 40 -23.58 -17.93 15.61
CA PHE A 40 -24.71 -18.10 14.69
C PHE A 40 -24.37 -17.54 13.30
N GLU A 41 -24.96 -18.12 12.26
CA GLU A 41 -24.58 -17.86 10.85
C GLU A 41 -24.50 -16.36 10.49
N LEU A 42 -25.44 -15.54 10.98
CA LEU A 42 -25.43 -14.10 10.74
C LEU A 42 -24.28 -13.36 11.45
N ALA A 43 -23.88 -13.79 12.65
CA ALA A 43 -22.75 -13.22 13.36
C ALA A 43 -21.42 -13.55 12.67
N GLN A 44 -21.24 -14.80 12.25
CA GLN A 44 -20.06 -15.23 11.47
C GLN A 44 -19.96 -14.50 10.12
N TRP A 45 -21.09 -14.32 9.43
CA TRP A 45 -21.13 -13.54 8.20
C TRP A 45 -20.74 -12.08 8.43
N LEU A 46 -21.22 -11.46 9.52
CA LEU A 46 -20.88 -10.09 9.89
C LEU A 46 -19.40 -9.96 10.27
N GLU A 47 -18.85 -10.90 11.04
CA GLU A 47 -17.43 -10.97 11.37
C GLU A 47 -16.56 -11.01 10.12
N ARG A 48 -16.88 -11.89 9.17
CA ARG A 48 -16.17 -12.02 7.89
C ARG A 48 -16.16 -10.72 7.09
N ILE A 49 -17.30 -10.03 6.99
CA ILE A 49 -17.37 -8.73 6.30
C ILE A 49 -16.54 -7.67 7.01
N VAL A 50 -16.59 -7.62 8.33
CA VAL A 50 -15.82 -6.63 9.10
C VAL A 50 -14.33 -6.93 8.99
N ASP A 51 -13.94 -8.20 9.04
CA ASP A 51 -12.56 -8.65 8.88
C ASP A 51 -12.02 -8.29 7.49
N ASP A 52 -12.73 -8.66 6.42
CA ASP A 52 -12.37 -8.33 5.03
C ASP A 52 -12.19 -6.81 4.84
N ARG A 53 -13.09 -5.99 5.40
CA ARG A 53 -13.01 -4.52 5.29
C ARG A 53 -11.85 -3.94 6.08
N ARG A 54 -11.61 -4.43 7.29
CA ARG A 54 -10.49 -4.02 8.14
C ARG A 54 -9.17 -4.32 7.44
N ASN A 55 -9.05 -5.55 6.94
CA ASN A 55 -7.93 -6.07 6.17
C ASN A 55 -7.63 -5.17 4.96
N ALA A 56 -8.64 -4.89 4.15
CA ALA A 56 -8.52 -3.99 3.00
C ALA A 56 -8.08 -2.56 3.38
N ILE A 57 -8.59 -2.00 4.50
CA ILE A 57 -8.21 -0.66 4.97
C ILE A 57 -6.75 -0.62 5.40
N VAL A 58 -6.30 -1.63 6.17
CA VAL A 58 -4.90 -1.73 6.63
C VAL A 58 -3.95 -1.84 5.44
N ALA A 59 -4.25 -2.75 4.50
CA ALA A 59 -3.44 -2.94 3.30
C ALA A 59 -3.36 -1.67 2.45
N HIS A 60 -4.50 -1.00 2.21
CA HIS A 60 -4.51 0.25 1.46
C HIS A 60 -3.67 1.35 2.12
N ALA A 61 -3.68 1.44 3.45
CA ALA A 61 -2.85 2.40 4.17
C ALA A 61 -1.35 2.09 4.05
N GLU A 62 -0.97 0.82 4.11
CA GLU A 62 0.42 0.38 3.89
C GLU A 62 0.89 0.65 2.46
N HIS A 63 0.03 0.40 1.46
CA HIS A 63 0.32 0.72 0.06
C HIS A 63 0.49 2.22 -0.14
N PHE A 64 -0.39 3.01 0.48
CA PHE A 64 -0.33 4.46 0.38
C PHE A 64 0.95 5.02 1.01
N LYS A 65 1.39 4.49 2.16
CA LYS A 65 2.66 4.84 2.79
C LYS A 65 3.86 4.55 1.88
N LEU A 66 3.88 3.37 1.24
CA LEU A 66 4.96 3.00 0.33
C LEU A 66 5.02 3.93 -0.88
N ALA A 67 3.88 4.18 -1.53
CA ALA A 67 3.81 5.07 -2.69
C ALA A 67 4.30 6.50 -2.35
N LEU A 68 3.98 7.01 -1.16
CA LEU A 68 4.48 8.30 -0.68
C LEU A 68 6.00 8.29 -0.42
N GLY A 69 6.55 7.20 0.10
CA GLY A 69 7.99 7.02 0.26
C GLY A 69 8.75 6.95 -1.07
N GLU A 70 8.18 6.28 -2.06
CA GLU A 70 8.74 6.23 -3.42
C GLU A 70 8.69 7.60 -4.10
N MET A 71 7.57 8.31 -3.97
CA MET A 71 7.46 9.70 -4.43
C MET A 71 8.49 10.62 -3.78
N GLN A 72 8.71 10.51 -2.46
CA GLN A 72 9.76 11.26 -1.77
C GLN A 72 11.14 10.96 -2.39
N THR A 73 11.44 9.69 -2.62
CA THR A 73 12.73 9.25 -3.16
C THR A 73 12.96 9.80 -4.57
N ALA A 74 11.98 9.66 -5.47
CA ALA A 74 12.11 10.16 -6.83
C ALA A 74 12.18 11.68 -6.92
N LEU A 75 11.36 12.42 -6.15
CA LEU A 75 11.42 13.88 -6.13
C LEU A 75 12.78 14.38 -5.61
N THR A 76 13.33 13.70 -4.60
CA THR A 76 14.67 14.00 -4.07
C THR A 76 15.75 13.72 -5.12
N GLN A 77 15.62 12.62 -5.86
CA GLN A 77 16.53 12.27 -6.94
C GLN A 77 16.49 13.30 -8.07
N ILE A 78 15.28 13.66 -8.53
CA ILE A 78 15.09 14.71 -9.55
C ILE A 78 15.73 16.03 -9.11
N ALA A 79 15.49 16.45 -7.86
CA ALA A 79 16.09 17.68 -7.34
C ALA A 79 17.62 17.64 -7.32
N THR A 80 18.19 16.49 -6.96
CA THR A 80 19.64 16.26 -6.94
C THR A 80 20.21 16.23 -8.36
N ASP A 81 19.52 15.60 -9.32
CA ASP A 81 19.93 15.53 -10.72
C ASP A 81 19.89 16.91 -11.40
N PHE A 82 18.95 17.77 -11.03
CA PHE A 82 18.92 19.15 -11.52
C PHE A 82 20.02 20.03 -10.90
N GLU A 83 20.38 19.86 -9.63
CA GLU A 83 21.52 20.56 -9.02
C GLU A 83 22.86 20.14 -9.65
N ASN A 84 22.95 18.87 -10.08
CA ASN A 84 24.19 18.28 -10.56
C ASN A 84 24.40 18.38 -12.08
N ALA A 85 23.47 18.95 -12.85
CA ALA A 85 23.50 18.83 -14.31
C ALA A 85 23.62 20.16 -15.08
N ASP A 86 24.62 20.17 -15.97
CA ASP A 86 24.70 20.99 -17.18
C ASP A 86 24.17 20.15 -18.38
N GLY A 87 23.39 20.75 -19.28
CA GLY A 87 23.07 20.24 -20.63
C GLY A 87 22.13 19.04 -20.85
N ASP A 88 22.36 17.86 -20.25
CA ASP A 88 21.83 16.57 -20.77
C ASP A 88 20.49 16.07 -20.14
N ASN A 89 19.75 16.95 -19.45
CA ASN A 89 18.85 16.52 -18.36
C ASN A 89 17.44 16.01 -18.74
N ALA A 90 16.87 16.37 -19.89
CA ALA A 90 15.47 16.03 -20.17
C ALA A 90 15.23 14.50 -20.28
N ALA A 91 16.20 13.76 -20.80
CA ALA A 91 16.10 12.30 -20.94
C ALA A 91 16.28 11.57 -19.60
N LYS A 92 17.20 12.03 -18.74
CA LYS A 92 17.44 11.43 -17.41
C LYS A 92 16.25 11.64 -16.47
N ILE A 93 15.70 12.86 -16.43
CA ILE A 93 14.50 13.16 -15.62
C ILE A 93 13.32 12.31 -16.08
N LYS A 94 13.12 12.18 -17.40
CA LYS A 94 12.06 11.32 -17.94
C LYS A 94 12.27 9.86 -17.50
N SER A 95 13.50 9.35 -17.58
CA SER A 95 13.83 8.00 -17.11
C SER A 95 13.49 7.82 -15.62
N SER A 96 13.91 8.74 -14.75
CA SER A 96 13.61 8.65 -13.31
C SER A 96 12.12 8.70 -12.99
N VAL A 97 11.33 9.45 -13.78
CA VAL A 97 9.87 9.49 -13.66
C VAL A 97 9.23 8.19 -14.16
N ASP A 98 9.70 7.65 -15.27
CA ASP A 98 9.20 6.38 -15.82
C ASP A 98 9.55 5.19 -14.89
N ASP A 99 10.75 5.21 -14.28
CA ASP A 99 11.19 4.25 -13.27
C ASP A 99 10.33 4.35 -12.00
N LEU A 100 10.04 5.56 -11.50
CA LEU A 100 9.13 5.78 -10.38
C LEU A 100 7.75 5.17 -10.69
N LYS A 101 7.20 5.45 -11.87
CA LYS A 101 5.87 4.96 -12.26
C LYS A 101 5.83 3.42 -12.28
N THR A 102 6.90 2.80 -12.76
CA THR A 102 7.05 1.35 -12.81
C THR A 102 7.15 0.75 -11.40
N HIS A 103 8.02 1.32 -10.55
CA HIS A 103 8.18 0.88 -9.16
C HIS A 103 6.89 0.98 -8.35
N VAL A 104 6.19 2.11 -8.44
CA VAL A 104 4.88 2.29 -7.77
C VAL A 104 3.88 1.24 -8.26
N SER A 105 3.82 0.99 -9.57
CA SER A 105 2.86 0.04 -10.14
C SER A 105 3.17 -1.41 -9.77
N ASP A 106 4.44 -1.80 -9.80
CA ASP A 106 4.90 -3.15 -9.50
C ASP A 106 4.87 -3.43 -7.99
N GLY A 107 5.22 -2.42 -7.17
CA GLY A 107 5.13 -2.46 -5.71
C GLY A 107 3.69 -2.64 -5.24
N ILE A 108 2.75 -1.86 -5.78
CA ILE A 108 1.31 -2.01 -5.51
C ILE A 108 0.85 -3.41 -5.91
N THR A 109 1.16 -3.86 -7.12
CA THR A 109 0.73 -5.19 -7.61
C THR A 109 1.28 -6.34 -6.77
N THR A 110 2.51 -6.23 -6.28
CA THR A 110 3.15 -7.27 -5.47
C THR A 110 2.58 -7.29 -4.05
N MET A 111 2.29 -6.13 -3.47
CA MET A 111 1.68 -6.07 -2.14
C MET A 111 0.19 -6.42 -2.16
N ASP A 112 -0.56 -6.11 -3.22
CA ASP A 112 -1.93 -6.60 -3.42
C ASP A 112 -1.95 -8.13 -3.36
N LYS A 113 -1.05 -8.80 -4.09
CA LYS A 113 -0.91 -10.26 -4.06
C LYS A 113 -0.50 -10.80 -2.70
N ASN A 114 0.42 -10.13 -2.00
CA ASN A 114 0.85 -10.55 -0.66
C ASN A 114 -0.26 -10.35 0.38
N THR A 115 -1.05 -9.28 0.26
CA THR A 115 -2.21 -9.02 1.10
C THR A 115 -3.27 -10.09 0.87
N GLU A 116 -3.62 -10.40 -0.37
CA GLU A 116 -4.56 -11.49 -0.69
C GLU A 116 -4.06 -12.86 -0.19
N ALA A 117 -2.74 -13.10 -0.23
CA ALA A 117 -2.15 -14.34 0.25
C ALA A 117 -2.07 -14.44 1.79
N GLN A 118 -1.95 -13.32 2.50
CA GLN A 118 -1.85 -13.27 3.97
C GLN A 118 -3.20 -13.07 4.65
N GLN A 119 -4.13 -12.44 3.96
CA GLN A 119 -5.48 -12.14 4.43
C GLN A 119 -6.42 -12.88 3.48
N HIS A 120 -6.84 -14.09 3.89
CA HIS A 120 -7.82 -14.91 3.18
C HIS A 120 -9.07 -14.07 2.91
N ASN A 121 -9.15 -13.49 1.72
CA ASN A 121 -10.27 -12.64 1.32
C ASN A 121 -11.38 -13.58 0.87
N PHE A 122 -12.43 -13.69 1.67
CA PHE A 122 -13.38 -14.78 1.51
C PHE A 122 -14.45 -14.51 0.43
N THR A 123 -14.24 -13.56 -0.47
CA THR A 123 -15.17 -13.32 -1.58
C THR A 123 -15.15 -14.48 -2.58
N GLY A 124 -16.02 -15.47 -2.37
CA GLY A 124 -16.30 -16.53 -3.35
C GLY A 124 -16.70 -17.89 -2.78
N ASP A 125 -16.35 -18.23 -1.54
CA ASP A 125 -16.46 -19.61 -1.07
C ASP A 125 -17.66 -19.92 -0.17
N SER A 126 -18.22 -21.10 -0.44
CA SER A 126 -19.32 -21.78 0.25
C SER A 126 -19.03 -22.01 1.73
N LYS A 127 -20.11 -22.05 2.52
CA LYS A 127 -20.18 -22.12 3.98
C LYS A 127 -19.07 -22.98 4.66
N PRO A 128 -18.39 -22.46 5.70
CA PRO A 128 -17.39 -23.20 6.47
C PRO A 128 -18.02 -24.28 7.36
N ASN A 129 -17.27 -25.34 7.66
CA ASN A 129 -17.74 -26.56 8.36
C ASN A 129 -17.16 -26.72 9.78
N ASP A 130 -16.41 -25.75 10.29
CA ASP A 130 -15.79 -25.79 11.63
C ASP A 130 -16.25 -24.66 12.58
N GLY A 131 -16.93 -23.63 12.04
CA GLY A 131 -17.62 -22.61 12.83
C GLY A 131 -16.75 -21.44 13.28
N ASP A 132 -15.50 -21.34 12.79
CA ASP A 132 -14.72 -20.09 12.74
C ASP A 132 -13.95 -20.00 11.41
N GLY A 133 -13.95 -18.83 10.78
CA GLY A 133 -13.34 -18.68 9.44
C GLY A 133 -11.80 -18.79 9.41
N TYR A 134 -11.15 -19.15 10.52
CA TYR A 134 -9.70 -19.04 10.70
C TYR A 134 -8.92 -20.32 10.32
N ASN A 135 -9.57 -21.48 10.21
CA ASN A 135 -8.91 -22.79 10.06
C ASN A 135 -9.29 -23.59 8.80
N ASP A 136 -9.99 -22.99 7.83
CA ASP A 136 -10.40 -23.70 6.62
C ASP A 136 -9.17 -24.17 5.79
N ASN A 137 -8.97 -25.50 5.72
CA ASN A 137 -7.90 -26.12 4.92
C ASN A 137 -8.38 -26.34 3.47
N LEU A 138 -7.97 -25.45 2.55
CA LEU A 138 -8.41 -25.39 1.15
C LEU A 138 -7.73 -26.40 0.18
N THR A 139 -7.07 -27.45 0.68
CA THR A 139 -6.34 -28.40 -0.19
C THR A 139 -7.15 -29.60 -0.70
N THR A 140 -8.46 -29.65 -0.48
CA THR A 140 -9.30 -30.71 -1.05
C THR A 140 -10.45 -30.15 -1.86
N ASN A 141 -10.22 -29.97 -3.16
CA ASN A 141 -11.28 -30.10 -4.15
C ASN A 141 -11.04 -31.39 -4.95
N THR A 142 -11.96 -32.34 -4.76
CA THR A 142 -12.29 -33.43 -5.70
C THR A 142 -12.69 -32.91 -7.06
#